data_AF-A0A9D8GA67-F1
#
_entry.id   AF-A0A9D8GA67-F1
#
_cell.length_a   1.000
_cell.length_b   1.000
_cell.length_c   1.000
_cell.angle_alpha   90.00
_cell.angle_beta   90.00
_cell.angle_gamma   90.00
#
_symmetry.space_group_name_H-M   'P 1'
#
loop_
_entity.id
_entity.type
_entity.pdbx_description
1 polymer ?
#
loop_
_entity_poly.entity_id
_entity_poly.type
_entity_poly.pdbx_seq_one_letter_code
_entity_poly.pdbx_strand_id
1 'polypeptide(L)' 'MTPNDAIRIDVAIMYVDTSQSKVRGKIYTRHLLRESFREGGKVKHRTIANLSSCSPEEIEAIRLA' A
#
# COMPACT_ATOMS: atom_id res chain seq x y z
N MET A 1 26.26 -13.15 5.16
CA MET A 1 25.51 -12.47 6.24
C MET A 1 26.51 -11.58 6.97
N THR A 2 26.65 -10.34 6.51
CA THR A 2 27.49 -9.30 7.13
C THR A 2 26.60 -8.14 7.55
N PRO A 3 27.03 -7.26 8.47
CA PRO A 3 26.18 -6.26 9.12
C PRO A 3 25.67 -5.13 8.19
N ASN A 4 25.97 -5.19 6.89
CA ASN A 4 25.77 -4.11 5.94
C ASN A 4 24.66 -4.39 4.90
N ASP A 5 23.87 -5.46 5.09
CA ASP A 5 22.68 -5.76 4.28
C ASP A 5 21.45 -4.91 4.70
N ALA A 6 21.68 -3.76 5.36
CA ALA A 6 20.64 -2.78 5.62
C ALA A 6 20.23 -2.15 4.28
N ILE A 7 19.06 -2.55 3.78
CA ILE A 7 18.45 -1.99 2.58
C ILE A 7 18.30 -0.48 2.78
N ARG A 8 19.15 0.31 2.12
CA ARG A 8 19.09 1.76 2.17
C ARG A 8 17.87 2.23 1.38
N ILE A 9 16.83 2.63 2.11
CA ILE A 9 15.66 3.30 1.55
C ILE A 9 15.90 4.80 1.62
N ASP A 10 15.90 5.47 0.47
CA ASP A 10 16.20 6.90 0.38
C ASP A 10 14.94 7.76 0.58
N VAL A 11 13.77 7.25 0.18
CA VAL A 11 12.44 7.90 0.34
C VAL A 11 11.37 6.81 0.42
N ALA A 12 10.38 6.96 1.31
CA ALA A 12 9.19 6.12 1.38
C ALA A 12 7.92 6.97 1.58
N ILE A 13 6.84 6.61 0.90
CA ILE A 13 5.50 7.16 1.10
C ILE A 13 4.49 6.02 1.18
N MET A 14 3.55 6.12 2.12
CA MET A 14 2.41 5.22 2.23
C MET A 14 1.15 5.87 1.66
N TYR A 15 0.29 5.07 1.05
CA TYR A 15 -0.98 5.54 0.49
C TYR A 15 -2.00 4.41 0.45
N VAL A 16 -3.28 4.78 0.47
CA VAL A 16 -4.39 3.83 0.31
C VAL A 16 -4.78 3.73 -1.16
N ASP A 17 -4.50 2.59 -1.79
CA ASP A 17 -4.95 2.25 -3.14
C ASP A 17 -6.37 1.69 -3.09
N THR A 18 -7.30 2.37 -3.76
CA THR A 18 -8.71 1.97 -3.86
C THR A 18 -9.05 1.63 -5.29
N SER A 19 -9.63 0.46 -5.52
CA SER A 19 -9.97 0.01 -6.87
C SER A 19 -11.22 -0.85 -6.85
N GLN A 20 -12.03 -0.70 -7.90
CA GLN A 20 -13.25 -1.47 -8.09
C GLN A 20 -13.05 -2.48 -9.22
N SER A 21 -13.61 -3.66 -9.04
CA SER A 21 -13.64 -4.71 -10.06
C SER A 21 -15.03 -5.29 -10.17
N LYS A 22 -15.45 -5.61 -11.39
CA LYS A 22 -16.76 -6.21 -11.67
C LYS A 22 -16.58 -7.69 -11.96
N VAL A 23 -17.17 -8.53 -11.12
CA VAL A 23 -17.13 -10.00 -11.27
C VAL A 23 -18.57 -10.51 -11.29
N ARG A 24 -18.97 -11.13 -12.41
CA ARG A 24 -20.32 -11.71 -12.61
C ARG A 24 -21.45 -10.76 -12.23
N GLY A 25 -21.35 -9.51 -12.65
CA GLY A 25 -22.35 -8.47 -12.39
C GLY A 25 -22.23 -7.78 -11.02
N LYS A 26 -21.49 -8.35 -10.06
CA LYS A 26 -21.26 -7.74 -8.74
C LYS A 26 -19.99 -6.88 -8.75
N ILE A 27 -20.07 -5.71 -8.12
CA ILE A 27 -18.93 -4.81 -7.93
C ILE A 27 -18.26 -5.14 -6.60
N TYR A 28 -16.94 -5.29 -6.63
CA TYR A 28 -16.10 -5.49 -5.46
C TYR A 28 -15.12 -4.33 -5.37
N THR A 29 -15.17 -3.62 -4.24
CA THR A 29 -14.18 -2.59 -3.91
C THR A 29 -13.08 -3.23 -3.07
N ARG A 30 -11.82 -2.99 -3.44
CA ARG A 30 -10.67 -3.30 -2.60
C ARG A 30 -10.02 -2.02 -2.10
N HIS A 31 -9.48 -2.09 -0.89
CA HIS A 31 -8.60 -1.08 -0.32
C HIS A 31 -7.30 -1.74 0.08
N LEU A 32 -6.16 -1.22 -0.38
CA LEU A 32 -4.83 -1.73 -0.04
C LEU A 32 -3.98 -0.60 0.54
N LEU A 33 -3.35 -0.83 1.69
CA LEU A 33 -2.25 0.02 2.15
C LEU A 33 -1.01 -0.35 1.34
N ARG A 34 -0.47 0.62 0.61
CA ARG A 34 0.69 0.43 -0.25
C ARG A 34 1.78 1.38 0.15
N GLU A 35 3.01 0.98 -0.15
CA GLU A 35 4.16 1.82 -0.01
C GLU A 35 4.87 1.96 -1.36
N SER A 36 5.22 3.20 -1.71
CA SER A 36 6.14 3.53 -2.79
C SER A 36 7.44 3.99 -2.16
N PHE A 37 8.55 3.38 -2.56
CA PHE A 37 9.86 3.66 -1.96
C PHE A 37 10.97 3.62 -3.00
N ARG A 38 12.11 4.24 -2.68
CA ARG A 38 13.31 4.16 -3.51
C ARG A 38 14.38 3.32 -2.84
N GLU A 39 14.92 2.37 -3.59
CA GLU A 39 16.04 1.54 -3.18
C GLU A 39 17.05 1.50 -4.33
N GLY A 40 18.30 1.90 -4.06
CA GLY A 40 19.35 1.95 -5.08
C GLY A 40 18.98 2.84 -6.27
N GLY A 41 18.33 3.98 -6.01
CA GLY A 41 17.88 4.93 -7.03
C GLY A 41 16.61 4.55 -7.82
N LYS A 42 16.11 3.31 -7.68
CA LYS A 42 14.93 2.81 -8.38
C LYS A 42 13.67 2.93 -7.52
N VAL A 43 12.57 3.37 -8.13
CA VAL A 43 11.25 3.33 -7.48
C VAL A 43 10.75 1.89 -7.44
N LYS A 44 10.27 1.47 -6.28
CA LYS A 44 9.64 0.19 -6.02
C LYS A 44 8.31 0.40 -5.32
N HIS A 45 7.43 -0.58 -5.44
CA HIS A 45 6.13 -0.59 -4.77
C HIS A 45 5.92 -1.91 -4.06
N ARG A 46 5.33 -1.88 -2.86
CA ARG A 46 4.87 -3.08 -2.17
C ARG A 46 3.51 -2.88 -1.52
N THR A 47 2.78 -3.98 -1.36
CA THR A 47 1.54 -4.00 -0.57
C THR A 47 1.93 -4.28 0.88
N ILE A 48 1.47 -3.42 1.79
CA ILE A 48 1.68 -3.57 3.23
C ILE A 48 0.54 -4.36 3.85
N ALA A 49 -0.70 -4.02 3.51
CA ALA A 49 -1.90 -4.65 4.05
C ALA A 49 -3.09 -4.58 3.09
N ASN A 50 -4.02 -5.51 3.25
CA ASN A 50 -5.34 -5.45 2.64
C ASN A 50 -6.33 -4.88 3.68
N LEU A 51 -6.96 -3.76 3.36
CA LEU A 51 -7.89 -3.02 4.21
C LEU A 51 -9.35 -3.23 3.79
N SER A 52 -9.64 -4.19 2.92
CA SER A 52 -11.00 -4.37 2.37
C SER A 52 -12.02 -4.85 3.41
N SER A 53 -11.57 -5.28 4.59
CA SER A 53 -12.41 -5.62 5.75
C SER A 53 -12.64 -4.46 6.71
N CYS A 54 -11.93 -3.35 6.55
CA CYS A 54 -12.07 -2.16 7.40
C CYS A 54 -13.36 -1.41 7.07
N SER A 55 -13.87 -0.66 8.04
CA SER A 55 -14.99 0.26 7.82
C SER A 55 -14.55 1.44 6.95
N PRO A 56 -15.49 2.12 6.27
CA PRO A 56 -15.18 3.35 5.53
C PRO A 56 -14.50 4.40 6.41
N GLU A 57 -14.93 4.54 7.66
CA GLU A 57 -14.38 5.51 8.62
C GLU A 57 -12.93 5.18 8.98
N GLU A 58 -12.60 3.90 9.18
CA GLU A 58 -11.23 3.46 9.40
C GLU A 58 -10.34 3.73 8.18
N ILE A 59 -10.88 3.52 6.96
CA ILE A 59 -10.15 3.80 5.72
C ILE A 59 -9.85 5.30 5.57
N GLU A 60 -10.83 6.17 5.85
CA GLU A 60 -10.61 7.62 5.81
C GLU A 60 -9.64 8.09 6.90
N ALA A 61 -9.72 7.53 8.11
CA ALA A 61 -8.76 7.83 9.17
C ALA A 61 -7.31 7.52 8.74
N ILE A 62 -7.09 6.40 8.03
CA ILE A 62 -5.77 6.03 7.50
C ILE A 62 -5.31 6.99 6.39
N ARG A 63 -6.22 7.56 5.59
CA ARG A 63 -5.87 8.51 4.52
C ARG A 63 -5.45 9.89 5.03
N LEU A 64 -5.85 10.24 6.25
CA LEU A 64 -5.55 11.54 6.87
C LEU A 64 -4.22 11.57 7.61
N ALA A 65 -3.62 10.40 7.87
CA ALA A 65 -2.33 10.26 8.55
C ALA A 65 -1.16 10.54 7.60
#